data_AF-A0A1M3QUN4-F1
#
_entry.id   AF-A0A1M3QUN4-F1
#
_cell.length_a   1.000
_cell.length_b   1.000
_cell.length_c   1.000
_cell.angle_alpha   90.00
_cell.angle_beta   90.00
_cell.angle_gamma   90.00
#
_symmetry.space_group_name_H-M   'P 1'
#
loop_
_entity.id
_entity.type
_entity.pdbx_description
1 polymer ?
#
loop_
_entity_poly.entity_id
_entity_poly.type
_entity_poly.pdbx_seq_one_letter_code
_entity_poly.pdbx_strand_id
1 'polypeptide(L)' 'MTTSRGHWFYCADQLNLSANYFGDLIKKETGKSAQEYIQNKIIDVAKDKVFDIHKTINEIASEMGFKYPQHFTHLFK' A
#
# COMPACT_ATOMS: atom_id res chain seq x y z
N MET A 1 -11.54 -19.83 3.84
CA MET A 1 -11.89 -18.53 4.45
C MET A 1 -10.62 -17.70 4.54
N THR A 2 -10.16 -17.14 3.42
CA THR A 2 -9.00 -16.25 3.37
C THR A 2 -9.48 -14.84 3.65
N THR A 3 -9.60 -14.51 4.93
CA THR A 3 -9.78 -13.11 5.33
C THR A 3 -8.58 -12.35 4.77
N SER A 4 -8.84 -11.42 3.85
CA SER A 4 -7.92 -10.35 3.50
C SER A 4 -7.49 -9.65 4.80
N ARG A 5 -6.45 -10.14 5.47
CA ARG A 5 -5.75 -9.37 6.50
C ARG A 5 -5.15 -8.19 5.75
N GLY A 6 -5.83 -7.06 5.83
CA GLY A 6 -5.45 -5.84 5.12
C GLY A 6 -3.97 -5.54 5.37
N HIS A 7 -3.30 -4.98 4.37
CA HIS A 7 -1.86 -4.72 4.36
C HIS A 7 -1.33 -4.03 5.64
N TRP A 8 -2.18 -3.28 6.34
CA TRP A 8 -1.86 -2.64 7.62
C TRP A 8 -1.66 -3.60 8.80
N PHE A 9 -2.33 -4.77 8.82
CA PHE A 9 -2.09 -5.79 9.84
C PHE A 9 -0.68 -6.39 9.69
N TYR A 10 -0.24 -6.60 8.44
CA TYR A 10 1.13 -7.03 8.14
C TYR A 10 2.13 -5.94 8.55
N CYS A 11 1.89 -4.67 8.23
CA CYS A 11 2.77 -3.58 8.67
C CYS A 11 2.87 -3.48 10.20
N ALA A 12 1.75 -3.63 10.92
CA ALA A 12 1.73 -3.61 12.37
C ALA A 12 2.54 -4.78 12.97
N ASP A 13 2.35 -5.98 12.43
CA ASP A 13 3.10 -7.19 12.81
C ASP A 13 4.62 -7.03 12.61
N GLN A 14 5.04 -6.49 11.46
CA GLN A 14 6.46 -6.21 11.18
C GLN A 14 7.08 -5.17 12.12
N LEU A 15 6.27 -4.29 12.71
CA LEU A 15 6.70 -3.31 13.71
C LEU A 15 6.51 -3.79 15.16
N ASN A 16 6.09 -5.04 15.37
CA ASN A 16 5.69 -5.59 16.67
C ASN A 16 4.63 -4.75 17.40
N LEU A 17 3.71 -4.15 16.65
CA LEU A 17 2.60 -3.36 17.16
C LEU A 17 1.28 -4.10 16.97
N SER A 18 0.34 -3.90 17.90
CA SER A 18 -1.03 -4.32 17.64
C SER A 18 -1.61 -3.49 16.50
N ALA A 19 -2.45 -4.09 15.66
CA ALA A 19 -3.07 -3.39 14.54
C ALA A 19 -3.82 -2.13 15.00
N ASN A 20 -4.58 -2.23 16.11
CA ASN A 20 -5.30 -1.09 16.68
C ASN A 20 -4.34 0.04 17.09
N TYR A 21 -3.25 -0.28 17.80
CA TYR A 21 -2.28 0.73 18.22
C TYR A 21 -1.59 1.37 17.01
N PHE A 22 -1.22 0.60 16.00
CA PHE A 22 -0.67 1.12 14.75
C PHE A 22 -1.67 2.05 14.05
N GLY A 23 -2.95 1.65 14.01
CA GLY A 23 -4.04 2.47 13.48
C GLY A 23 -4.17 3.82 14.19
N ASP A 24 -4.21 3.79 15.52
CA ASP A 24 -4.32 4.98 16.37
C ASP A 24 -3.08 5.87 16.24
N LEU A 25 -1.89 5.28 16.19
CA LEU A 25 -0.63 6.00 16.01
C LEU A 25 -0.61 6.74 14.66
N ILE A 26 -0.91 6.05 13.56
CA ILE A 26 -0.95 6.68 12.24
C ILE A 26 -2.00 7.79 12.19
N LYS A 27 -3.18 7.57 12.78
CA LYS A 27 -4.23 8.58 12.83
C LYS A 27 -3.82 9.80 13.65
N LYS A 28 -3.13 9.60 14.77
CA LYS A 28 -2.62 10.68 15.61
C LYS A 28 -1.55 11.51 14.92
N GLU A 29 -0.60 10.86 14.25
CA GLU A 29 0.54 11.53 13.61
C GLU A 29 0.17 12.18 12.26
N THR A 30 -0.71 11.55 11.49
CA THR A 30 -1.00 11.96 10.09
C THR A 30 -2.41 12.55 9.89
N GLY A 31 -3.30 12.39 10.87
CA GLY A 31 -4.72 12.73 10.74
C GLY A 31 -5.53 11.76 9.87
N LYS A 32 -4.89 10.76 9.24
CA LYS A 32 -5.52 9.82 8.29
C LYS A 32 -5.64 8.42 8.90
N SER A 33 -6.59 7.63 8.40
CA SER A 33 -6.66 6.21 8.79
C SER A 33 -5.42 5.44 8.30
N ALA A 34 -5.00 4.40 9.02
CA ALA A 34 -3.86 3.57 8.59
C ALA A 34 -4.07 2.95 7.20
N GLN A 35 -5.30 2.56 6.87
CA GLN A 35 -5.64 2.05 5.54
C GLN A 35 -5.40 3.10 4.46
N GLU A 36 -5.92 4.31 4.66
CA GLU A 36 -5.76 5.43 3.71
C GLU A 36 -4.29 5.85 3.61
N TYR A 37 -3.56 5.88 4.73
CA TYR A 37 -2.14 6.18 4.75
C TYR A 37 -1.33 5.17 3.95
N ILE A 38 -1.57 3.87 4.15
CA ILE A 38 -0.88 2.82 3.39
C ILE A 38 -1.24 2.86 1.91
N GLN A 39 -2.51 3.09 1.58
CA GLN A 39 -2.93 3.24 0.18
C GLN A 39 -2.23 4.42 -0.49
N ASN A 40 -2.21 5.58 0.17
CA ASN A 40 -1.47 6.76 -0.32
C ASN A 40 0.01 6.44 -0.50
N LYS A 41 0.62 5.75 0.46
CA LYS A 41 2.04 5.39 0.38
C LYS A 41 2.34 4.43 -0.78
N ILE A 42 1.45 3.47 -1.03
CA ILE A 42 1.52 2.58 -2.21
C ILE A 42 1.45 3.42 -3.49
N ILE A 43 0.52 4.37 -3.59
CA ILE A 43 0.37 5.26 -4.75
C ILE A 43 1.63 6.11 -4.95
N ASP A 44 2.21 6.67 -3.89
CA ASP A 44 3.42 7.49 -3.99
C ASP A 44 4.62 6.69 -4.50
N VAL A 45 4.83 5.47 -3.97
CA VAL A 45 5.89 4.57 -4.45
C VAL A 45 5.62 4.14 -5.90
N ALA A 46 4.36 3.91 -6.24
CA ALA A 46 3.97 3.56 -7.59
C ALA A 46 4.22 4.71 -8.58
N LYS A 47 3.94 5.96 -8.20
CA LYS A 47 4.25 7.16 -8.99
C LYS A 47 5.74 7.27 -9.25
N ASP A 48 6.56 7.16 -8.20
CA ASP A 48 8.03 7.21 -8.30
C ASP A 48 8.56 6.17 -9.30
N LYS A 49 8.05 4.94 -9.26
CA LYS A 49 8.40 3.88 -10.22
C LYS A 49 7.88 4.13 -11.63
N VAL A 50 6.70 4.74 -11.81
CA VAL A 50 6.13 5.05 -13.13
C VAL A 50 6.90 6.18 -13.84
N PHE A 51 7.65 7.01 -13.12
CA PHE A 51 8.57 7.96 -13.74
C PHE A 51 9.79 7.30 -14.42
N ASP A 52 10.06 6.02 -14.13
CA ASP A 52 11.07 5.25 -14.84
C ASP A 52 10.55 4.86 -16.25
N ILE A 53 10.92 5.66 -17.25
CA ILE A 53 10.52 5.48 -18.66
C ILE A 53 10.96 4.15 -19.27
N HIS A 54 11.85 3.40 -18.60
CA HIS A 54 12.32 2.10 -19.07
C HIS A 54 11.42 0.94 -18.64
N LYS A 55 10.43 1.19 -17.79
CA LYS A 55 9.53 0.15 -17.27
C LYS A 55 8.10 0.38 -17.72
N THR A 56 7.46 -0.70 -18.16
CA THR A 56 6.04 -0.70 -18.46
C THR A 56 5.21 -0.75 -17.17
N ILE A 57 3.96 -0.28 -17.24
CA ILE A 57 3.02 -0.33 -16.11
C ILE A 57 2.84 -1.77 -15.59
N ASN A 58 2.88 -2.77 -16.48
CA ASN A 58 2.76 -4.18 -16.11
C ASN A 58 3.97 -4.69 -15.31
N GLU A 59 5.18 -4.27 -15.67
CA GLU A 59 6.41 -4.60 -14.94
C GLU A 59 6.41 -3.95 -13.56
N ILE A 60 6.03 -2.67 -13.48
CA ILE A 60 5.93 -1.95 -12.21
C ILE A 60 4.88 -2.59 -11.29
N ALA A 61 3.71 -2.96 -11.82
CA ALA A 61 2.68 -3.66 -11.06
C ALA A 61 3.20 -5.00 -10.52
N SER A 62 3.94 -5.75 -11.34
CA SER A 62 4.56 -7.02 -10.95
C SER A 62 5.62 -6.84 -9.86
N GLU A 63 6.50 -5.85 -9.97
CA GLU A 63 7.49 -5.50 -8.93
C GLU A 63 6.85 -5.11 -7.60
N MET A 64 5.71 -4.42 -7.66
CA MET A 64 4.96 -4.00 -6.48
C MET A 64 4.12 -5.12 -5.85
N GLY A 65 4.17 -6.33 -6.41
CA GLY A 65 3.44 -7.49 -5.89
C GLY A 65 1.97 -7.54 -6.28
N PHE A 66 1.53 -6.71 -7.24
CA PHE A 66 0.18 -6.83 -7.79
C PHE A 66 0.09 -8.03 -8.71
N LYS A 67 -0.66 -9.04 -8.28
CA LYS A 67 -0.92 -10.25 -9.09
C LYS A 67 -1.68 -9.95 -10.40
N TYR A 68 -2.45 -8.87 -10.42
CA TYR A 68 -3.16 -8.39 -11.60
C TYR A 68 -2.89 -6.90 -11.82
N PRO A 69 -2.26 -6.50 -12.94
CA PRO A 69 -1.98 -5.10 -13.26
C PRO A 69 -3.22 -4.20 -13.31
N GLN A 70 -4.40 -4.78 -13.57
CA GLN A 70 -5.68 -4.05 -13.59
C GLN A 70 -6.04 -3.44 -12.23
N HIS A 71 -5.64 -4.06 -11.11
CA HIS A 71 -5.79 -3.47 -9.78
C HIS A 71 -4.84 -2.29 -9.58
N PHE A 72 -3.64 -2.37 -10.16
CA PHE A 72 -2.69 -1.27 -10.15
C PHE A 72 -3.23 -0.07 -10.93
N THR A 73 -3.79 -0.28 -12.13
CA THR A 73 -4.39 0.81 -12.91
C THR A 73 -5.57 1.49 -12.18
N HIS A 74 -6.34 0.75 -11.38
CA HIS A 74 -7.38 1.34 -10.53
C HIS A 74 -6.85 2.24 -9.40
N LEU A 75 -5.59 2.08 -8.98
CA LEU A 75 -4.97 2.95 -7.97
C LEU A 75 -4.58 4.33 -8.51
N PHE A 76 -4.50 4.48 -9.84
CA PHE A 76 -4.15 5.74 -10.50
C PHE A 76 -5.35 6.49 -11.11
N LYS A 77 -6.56 5.92 -11.03
CA LYS A 77 -7.80 6.60 -11.39
C LYS A 77 -8.33 7.41 -10.20
#